data_AF-A0A9Q9CBZ3-F1
#
_entry.id   AF-A0A9Q9CBZ3-F1
#
_cell.length_a   1.000
_cell.length_b   1.000
_cell.length_c   1.000
_cell.angle_alpha   90.00
_cell.angle_beta   90.00
_cell.angle_gamma   90.00
#
_symmetry.space_group_name_H-M   'P 1'
#
loop_
_entity.id
_entity.type
_entity.pdbx_description
1 polymer ?
#
loop_
_entity_poly.entity_id
_entity_poly.type
_entity_poly.pdbx_seq_one_letter_code
_entity_poly.pdbx_strand_id
1 'polypeptide(L)'
;MESDIDGSPLNLGSGEGVRKNDRGKHKRALKCLSQRTVALKISYDGQGYSGLSPQNGKETIGGNLEYALKATGLGEKLVYAGRTDAGVSAINMIASCVVISRVLEPNRSYSITEDDYREYKYDIMLNNHLPSDIRVIGWAPVPDTFNARFTCVQRQYRYYFHKEGLNINEMNEAASRIKRMENFYYFSKHSDENARYERRLDECRVVDDGDIYYLDIRARAFLHNMVRKIVWAIQKSGRGEAYDIQRIGTSEPHPLVFCGAVYPHELSFISNLRCFSEFRYKMERDQINYKISRYRLEHLTDEFSKETGSKKRQ
;
A
#
# COMPACT_ATOMS: atom_id res chain seq x y z
N MET A 1 -37.19 31.35 -81.67
CA MET A 1 -36.76 30.05 -82.21
C MET A 1 -35.73 29.54 -81.22
N GLU A 2 -36.21 28.94 -80.12
CA GLU A 2 -36.46 27.49 -79.97
C GLU A 2 -35.13 26.76 -79.76
N SER A 3 -34.81 26.36 -78.52
CA SER A 3 -35.16 25.07 -77.88
C SER A 3 -33.89 24.17 -77.94
N ASP A 4 -33.51 23.29 -77.03
CA ASP A 4 -34.19 22.54 -75.97
C ASP A 4 -33.18 22.11 -74.87
N ILE A 5 -33.76 21.75 -73.72
CA ILE A 5 -33.15 21.07 -72.57
C ILE A 5 -33.29 19.55 -72.76
N ASP A 6 -32.25 18.77 -72.45
CA ASP A 6 -32.31 17.34 -72.10
C ASP A 6 -31.01 17.02 -71.30
N GLY A 7 -30.92 16.27 -70.19
CA GLY A 7 -31.85 15.37 -69.52
C GLY A 7 -31.16 14.15 -68.88
N SER A 8 -30.13 14.34 -68.01
CA SER A 8 -29.63 13.35 -67.00
C SER A 8 -29.01 12.01 -67.50
N PRO A 9 -28.47 11.11 -66.62
CA PRO A 9 -27.23 11.21 -65.83
C PRO A 9 -26.24 10.03 -66.06
N LEU A 10 -24.94 10.18 -65.75
CA LEU A 10 -23.99 9.05 -65.68
C LEU A 10 -23.17 9.03 -64.37
N ASN A 11 -23.68 8.19 -63.47
CA ASN A 11 -23.07 7.33 -62.44
C ASN A 11 -21.67 7.58 -61.81
N LEU A 12 -21.71 7.78 -60.49
CA LEU A 12 -20.85 7.32 -59.37
C LEU A 12 -19.39 6.85 -59.61
N GLY A 13 -18.46 7.57 -58.97
CA GLY A 13 -17.14 7.06 -58.57
C GLY A 13 -16.71 7.67 -57.23
N SER A 14 -16.90 6.94 -56.14
CA SER A 14 -16.48 7.27 -54.78
C SER A 14 -14.96 7.11 -54.62
N GLY A 15 -14.33 8.07 -53.93
CA GLY A 15 -12.89 8.10 -53.66
C GLY A 15 -12.55 8.63 -52.28
N GLU A 16 -13.20 8.11 -51.23
CA GLU A 16 -12.67 8.18 -49.88
C GLU A 16 -11.48 7.22 -49.75
N GLY A 17 -10.30 7.70 -49.32
CA GLY A 17 -9.16 6.78 -49.29
C GLY A 17 -7.87 7.20 -48.61
N VAL A 18 -7.84 8.16 -47.68
CA VAL A 18 -6.62 8.39 -46.89
C VAL A 18 -6.98 8.67 -45.43
N ARG A 19 -7.08 7.63 -44.59
CA ARG A 19 -6.99 7.68 -43.10
C ARG A 19 -7.22 6.30 -42.44
N LYS A 20 -6.45 5.26 -42.80
CA LYS A 20 -6.51 3.97 -42.06
C LYS A 20 -5.18 3.28 -41.74
N ASN A 21 -4.02 3.84 -42.10
CA ASN A 21 -2.76 3.08 -42.02
C ASN A 21 -1.79 3.42 -40.86
N ASP A 22 -2.03 4.44 -40.04
CA ASP A 22 -1.11 4.77 -38.93
C ASP A 22 -1.37 4.00 -37.63
N ARG A 23 -2.61 3.58 -37.37
CA ARG A 23 -2.95 2.83 -36.15
C ARG A 23 -2.34 1.42 -36.12
N GLY A 24 -2.06 0.84 -37.28
CA GLY A 24 -1.46 -0.50 -37.42
C GLY A 24 0.06 -0.52 -37.19
N LYS A 25 0.77 0.55 -37.57
CA LYS A 25 2.22 0.67 -37.38
C LYS A 25 2.58 0.88 -35.90
N HIS A 26 1.83 1.71 -35.18
CA HIS A 26 2.02 1.88 -33.73
C HIS A 26 1.76 0.60 -32.94
N LYS A 27 0.72 -0.19 -33.28
CA LYS A 27 0.46 -1.49 -32.65
C LYS A 27 1.54 -2.54 -32.91
N ARG A 28 2.25 -2.47 -34.05
CA ARG A 28 3.41 -3.35 -34.34
C ARG A 28 4.69 -2.91 -33.63
N ALA A 29 4.92 -1.61 -33.45
CA ALA A 29 6.10 -1.09 -32.75
C ALA A 29 6.12 -1.44 -31.25
N LEU A 30 4.96 -1.45 -30.58
CA LEU A 30 4.83 -1.90 -29.19
C LEU A 30 5.08 -3.41 -28.99
N LYS A 31 5.03 -4.21 -30.07
CA LYS A 31 5.28 -5.66 -30.03
C LYS A 31 6.78 -6.01 -29.93
N CYS A 32 7.65 -5.01 -29.99
CA CYS A 32 9.12 -5.15 -29.92
C CYS A 32 9.71 -4.70 -28.57
N LEU A 33 8.87 -4.37 -27.58
CA LEU A 33 9.34 -3.96 -26.25
C LEU A 33 9.37 -5.16 -25.32
N SER A 34 10.55 -5.49 -24.81
CA SER A 34 10.76 -6.49 -23.77
C SER A 34 9.96 -6.14 -22.50
N GLN A 35 9.55 -7.16 -21.75
CA GLN A 35 8.79 -7.02 -20.51
C GLN A 35 9.37 -7.89 -19.40
N ARG A 36 9.17 -7.44 -18.15
CA ARG A 36 9.58 -8.19 -16.95
C ARG A 36 8.64 -7.95 -15.78
N THR A 37 8.62 -8.90 -14.86
CA THR A 37 8.02 -8.69 -13.54
C THR A 37 9.02 -7.99 -12.63
N VAL A 38 8.55 -6.98 -11.90
CA VAL A 38 9.31 -6.30 -10.84
C VAL A 38 8.56 -6.32 -9.52
N ALA A 39 9.29 -6.28 -8.42
CA ALA A 39 8.74 -5.93 -7.11
C ALA A 39 9.03 -4.45 -6.82
N LEU A 40 7.99 -3.64 -6.63
CA LEU A 40 8.07 -2.25 -6.19
C LEU A 40 7.95 -2.17 -4.67
N LYS A 41 8.78 -1.32 -4.06
CA LYS A 41 8.66 -0.94 -2.65
C LYS A 41 8.04 0.44 -2.57
N ILE A 42 6.96 0.55 -1.81
CA ILE A 42 6.07 1.71 -1.80
C ILE A 42 5.86 2.17 -0.36
N SER A 43 5.98 3.47 -0.16
CA SER A 43 5.63 4.15 1.09
C SER A 43 4.53 5.17 0.82
N TYR A 44 3.58 5.30 1.74
CA TYR A 44 2.53 6.30 1.62
C TYR A 44 1.91 6.76 2.95
N ASP A 45 1.44 8.00 2.96
CA ASP A 45 0.48 8.50 3.95
C ASP A 45 -0.95 8.17 3.51
N GLY A 46 -1.63 7.33 4.28
CA GLY A 46 -2.98 6.86 3.93
C GLY A 46 -4.12 7.79 4.35
N GLN A 47 -3.85 8.82 5.15
CA GLN A 47 -4.91 9.63 5.81
C GLN A 47 -5.90 10.27 4.84
N GLY A 48 -5.41 10.79 3.71
CA GLY A 48 -6.25 11.41 2.68
C GLY A 48 -6.94 10.44 1.72
N TYR A 49 -6.74 9.13 1.87
CA TYR A 49 -7.10 8.14 0.85
C TYR A 49 -8.17 7.16 1.31
N SER A 50 -9.01 6.75 0.36
CA SER A 50 -10.05 5.72 0.52
C SER A 50 -9.49 4.28 0.55
N GLY A 51 -8.25 4.12 0.97
CA GLY A 51 -7.53 2.85 1.10
C GLY A 51 -6.62 2.54 -0.08
N LEU A 52 -6.00 1.36 -0.02
CA LEU A 52 -5.02 0.95 -1.03
C LEU A 52 -5.64 0.50 -2.35
N SER A 53 -6.72 -0.27 -2.30
CA SER A 53 -7.25 -0.90 -3.51
C SER A 53 -8.01 0.12 -4.37
N PRO A 54 -7.79 0.16 -5.71
CA PRO A 54 -8.53 1.03 -6.62
C PRO A 54 -10.05 0.86 -6.48
N GLN A 55 -10.77 1.99 -6.45
CA GLN A 55 -12.23 2.04 -6.34
C GLN A 55 -12.75 3.15 -7.28
N ASN A 56 -13.86 2.89 -7.96
CA ASN A 56 -14.46 3.90 -8.84
C ASN A 56 -14.93 5.12 -8.05
N GLY A 57 -14.62 6.32 -8.56
CA GLY A 57 -15.06 7.58 -7.98
C GLY A 57 -14.41 7.95 -6.64
N LYS A 58 -13.35 7.24 -6.22
CA LYS A 58 -12.63 7.51 -4.98
C LYS A 58 -11.14 7.66 -5.21
N GLU A 59 -10.54 8.58 -4.47
CA GLU A 59 -9.10 8.73 -4.44
C GLU A 59 -8.48 7.63 -3.56
N THR A 60 -7.61 6.82 -4.17
CA THR A 60 -7.00 5.64 -3.53
C THR A 60 -5.52 5.62 -3.84
N ILE A 61 -4.73 4.98 -2.97
CA ILE A 61 -3.29 4.82 -3.21
C ILE A 61 -3.07 4.03 -4.50
N GLY A 62 -3.79 2.94 -4.68
CA GLY A 62 -3.66 2.09 -5.86
C GLY A 62 -4.15 2.75 -7.14
N GLY A 63 -5.17 3.61 -7.07
CA GLY A 63 -5.61 4.40 -8.22
C GLY A 63 -4.51 5.34 -8.72
N ASN A 64 -3.84 6.04 -7.81
CA ASN A 64 -2.69 6.92 -8.13
C ASN A 64 -1.51 6.13 -8.70
N LEU A 65 -1.17 4.97 -8.12
CA LEU A 65 -0.09 4.12 -8.62
C LEU A 65 -0.38 3.53 -10.01
N GLU A 66 -1.61 3.07 -10.25
CA GLU A 66 -2.01 2.59 -11.57
C GLU A 66 -2.08 3.71 -12.61
N TYR A 67 -2.47 4.92 -12.20
CA TYR A 67 -2.39 6.10 -13.06
C TYR A 67 -0.93 6.39 -13.45
N ALA A 68 0.00 6.43 -12.49
CA ALA A 68 1.42 6.68 -12.77
C ALA A 68 2.03 5.62 -13.71
N LEU A 69 1.69 4.35 -13.54
CA LEU A 69 2.12 3.27 -14.45
C LEU A 69 1.62 3.48 -15.90
N LYS A 70 0.36 3.89 -16.06
CA LYS A 70 -0.24 4.13 -17.38
C LYS A 70 0.31 5.41 -18.01
N ALA A 71 0.45 6.49 -17.23
CA ALA A 71 0.96 7.77 -17.70
C ALA A 71 2.41 7.68 -18.19
N THR A 72 3.22 6.85 -17.54
CA THR A 72 4.60 6.56 -17.97
C THR A 72 4.69 5.58 -19.14
N GLY A 73 3.58 4.90 -19.50
CA GLY A 73 3.57 3.84 -20.51
C GLY A 73 4.32 2.57 -20.08
N LEU A 74 4.65 2.43 -18.79
CA LEU A 74 5.44 1.31 -18.27
C LEU A 74 4.60 0.06 -18.03
N GLY A 75 3.34 0.20 -17.62
CA GLY A 75 2.49 -0.94 -17.28
C GLY A 75 1.06 -0.54 -16.94
N GLU A 76 0.27 -1.48 -16.42
CA GLU A 76 -1.17 -1.26 -16.23
C GLU A 76 -1.71 -1.54 -14.83
N LYS A 77 -1.22 -2.60 -14.18
CA LYS A 77 -1.82 -3.13 -12.94
C LYS A 77 -0.76 -3.53 -11.92
N LEU A 78 -1.15 -3.45 -10.65
CA LEU A 78 -0.34 -3.84 -9.50
C LEU A 78 -1.04 -4.92 -8.68
N VAL A 79 -0.24 -5.83 -8.15
CA VAL A 79 -0.68 -6.77 -7.11
C VAL A 79 0.05 -6.42 -5.83
N TYR A 80 -0.69 -6.14 -4.75
CA TYR A 80 -0.12 -5.71 -3.47
C TYR A 80 0.05 -6.85 -2.48
N ALA A 81 1.07 -6.77 -1.63
CA ALA A 81 1.31 -7.70 -0.56
C ALA A 81 0.15 -7.74 0.43
N GLY A 82 -0.33 -6.58 0.86
CA GLY A 82 -1.50 -6.46 1.73
C GLY A 82 -2.58 -5.60 1.09
N ARG A 83 -3.77 -5.59 1.70
CA ARG A 83 -4.70 -4.48 1.55
C ARG A 83 -4.55 -3.60 2.78
N THR A 84 -4.72 -2.29 2.63
CA THR A 84 -4.89 -1.38 3.76
C THR A 84 -6.21 -0.66 3.62
N ASP A 85 -6.91 -0.50 4.75
CA ASP A 85 -8.18 0.22 4.83
C ASP A 85 -7.96 1.72 4.57
N ALA A 86 -9.05 2.47 4.38
CA ALA A 86 -9.00 3.93 4.30
C ALA A 86 -8.31 4.53 5.54
N GLY A 87 -7.45 5.53 5.33
CA GLY A 87 -6.69 6.18 6.41
C GLY A 87 -5.39 5.46 6.85
N VAL A 88 -5.22 4.18 6.52
CA VAL A 88 -4.06 3.39 6.98
C VAL A 88 -2.84 3.68 6.13
N SER A 89 -1.71 4.00 6.77
CA SER A 89 -0.43 4.30 6.10
C SER A 89 0.42 3.05 5.84
N ALA A 90 1.45 3.15 5.00
CA ALA A 90 2.45 2.10 4.83
C ALA A 90 3.86 2.65 4.66
N ILE A 91 4.86 1.94 5.19
CA ILE A 91 6.28 2.30 5.04
C ILE A 91 6.95 1.41 3.99
N ASN A 92 6.66 0.11 4.02
CA ASN A 92 7.28 -0.88 3.13
C ASN A 92 6.21 -1.78 2.49
N MET A 93 5.20 -1.18 1.86
CA MET A 93 4.27 -1.96 1.05
C MET A 93 5.02 -2.51 -0.17
N ILE A 94 4.87 -3.80 -0.43
CA ILE A 94 5.43 -4.43 -1.62
C ILE A 94 4.31 -4.63 -2.64
N ALA A 95 4.57 -4.27 -3.89
CA ALA A 95 3.70 -4.57 -5.01
C ALA A 95 4.48 -5.28 -6.12
N SER A 96 3.84 -6.18 -6.85
CA SER A 96 4.40 -6.77 -8.07
C SER A 96 3.63 -6.26 -9.29
N CYS A 97 4.33 -5.95 -10.36
CA CYS A 97 3.75 -5.60 -11.65
C CYS A 97 4.64 -6.05 -12.80
N VAL A 98 4.04 -6.19 -13.98
CA VAL A 98 4.76 -6.34 -15.24
C VAL A 98 5.01 -4.96 -15.82
N VAL A 99 6.27 -4.68 -16.16
CA VAL A 99 6.69 -3.41 -16.75
C VAL A 99 7.43 -3.60 -18.06
N ILE A 100 7.39 -2.58 -18.91
CA ILE A 100 8.26 -2.46 -20.09
C ILE A 100 9.71 -2.36 -19.62
N SER A 101 10.54 -3.24 -20.15
CA SER A 101 12.00 -3.28 -19.97
C SER A 101 12.68 -2.67 -21.18
N ARG A 102 13.83 -2.00 -20.96
CA ARG A 102 14.74 -1.63 -22.06
C ARG A 102 15.83 -2.66 -22.33
N VAL A 103 15.99 -3.63 -21.43
CA VAL A 103 16.87 -4.78 -21.60
C VAL A 103 16.11 -5.85 -22.37
N LEU A 104 16.64 -6.27 -23.53
CA LEU A 104 15.99 -7.22 -24.45
C LEU A 104 15.64 -8.55 -23.77
N GLU A 105 16.59 -9.08 -22.99
CA GLU A 105 16.44 -10.29 -22.18
C GLU A 105 16.58 -9.92 -20.70
N PRO A 106 15.53 -9.35 -20.09
CA PRO A 106 15.63 -8.87 -18.73
C PRO A 106 15.81 -10.03 -17.76
N ASN A 107 16.58 -9.78 -16.70
CA ASN A 107 16.79 -10.74 -15.63
C ASN A 107 15.45 -11.17 -14.97
N ARG A 108 15.16 -12.48 -14.98
CA ARG A 108 13.97 -13.09 -14.37
C ARG A 108 14.33 -13.93 -13.14
N SER A 109 15.44 -13.62 -12.49
CA SER A 109 15.94 -14.31 -11.30
C SER A 109 15.70 -13.51 -10.03
N TYR A 110 16.11 -14.10 -8.91
CA TYR A 110 16.06 -13.54 -7.56
C TYR A 110 17.36 -12.81 -7.17
N SER A 111 18.22 -12.45 -8.12
CA SER A 111 19.50 -11.81 -7.85
C SER A 111 19.71 -10.63 -8.77
N ILE A 112 20.23 -9.52 -8.25
CA ILE A 112 20.51 -8.32 -9.04
C ILE A 112 21.74 -8.58 -9.91
N THR A 113 21.65 -8.25 -11.19
CA THR A 113 22.77 -8.32 -12.15
C THR A 113 23.14 -6.94 -12.67
N GLU A 114 24.27 -6.84 -13.39
CA GLU A 114 24.69 -5.57 -14.00
C GLU A 114 23.67 -4.99 -14.98
N ASP A 115 22.93 -5.85 -15.69
CA ASP A 115 21.89 -5.41 -16.63
C ASP A 115 20.70 -4.73 -15.93
N ASP A 116 20.44 -5.05 -14.66
CA ASP A 116 19.38 -4.37 -13.90
C ASP A 116 19.69 -2.90 -13.65
N TYR A 117 20.97 -2.49 -13.64
CA TYR A 117 21.34 -1.07 -13.53
C TYR A 117 21.14 -0.29 -14.83
N ARG A 118 21.06 -0.99 -15.96
CA ARG A 118 20.81 -0.40 -17.30
C ARG A 118 19.35 -0.09 -17.54
N GLU A 119 18.46 -0.59 -16.69
CA GLU A 119 17.02 -0.42 -16.81
C GLU A 119 16.57 1.04 -16.68
N TYR A 120 15.31 1.27 -17.03
CA TYR A 120 14.66 2.53 -16.70
C TYR A 120 14.69 2.78 -15.20
N LYS A 121 14.74 4.05 -14.81
CA LYS A 121 14.59 4.47 -13.43
C LYS A 121 13.10 4.46 -13.05
N TYR A 122 12.54 3.25 -12.92
CA TYR A 122 11.10 3.04 -12.72
C TYR A 122 10.55 3.85 -11.54
N ASP A 123 11.27 3.86 -10.43
CA ASP A 123 10.97 4.65 -9.24
C ASP A 123 10.87 6.15 -9.53
N ILE A 124 11.85 6.73 -10.23
CA ILE A 124 11.85 8.16 -10.60
C ILE A 124 10.69 8.46 -11.55
N MET A 125 10.51 7.64 -12.59
CA MET A 125 9.45 7.83 -13.60
C MET A 125 8.06 7.80 -12.98
N LEU A 126 7.80 6.85 -12.08
CA LEU A 126 6.54 6.74 -11.37
C LEU A 126 6.36 7.92 -10.40
N ASN A 127 7.38 8.26 -9.61
CA ASN A 127 7.30 9.37 -8.65
C ASN A 127 7.01 10.73 -9.28
N ASN A 128 7.42 10.96 -10.54
CA ASN A 128 7.09 12.18 -11.29
C ASN A 128 5.58 12.33 -11.58
N HIS A 129 4.81 11.25 -11.46
CA HIS A 129 3.36 11.23 -11.67
C HIS A 129 2.58 10.94 -10.39
N LEU A 130 3.25 10.85 -9.23
CA LEU A 130 2.63 10.54 -7.94
C LEU A 130 2.48 11.78 -7.06
N PRO A 131 1.36 11.92 -6.34
CA PRO A 131 1.20 12.96 -5.32
C PRO A 131 2.26 12.82 -4.22
N SER A 132 2.56 13.90 -3.49
CA SER A 132 3.73 13.98 -2.59
C SER A 132 3.77 12.96 -1.45
N ASP A 133 2.61 12.43 -1.11
CA ASP A 133 2.32 11.48 -0.05
C ASP A 133 2.42 10.01 -0.50
N ILE A 134 2.60 9.72 -1.79
CA ILE A 134 2.80 8.35 -2.32
C ILE A 134 4.15 8.27 -3.02
N ARG A 135 4.99 7.33 -2.63
CA ARG A 135 6.35 7.20 -3.16
C ARG A 135 6.71 5.75 -3.45
N VAL A 136 7.22 5.52 -4.65
CA VAL A 136 7.99 4.31 -4.99
C VAL A 136 9.42 4.56 -4.54
N ILE A 137 9.88 3.81 -3.55
CA ILE A 137 11.18 4.04 -2.89
C ILE A 137 12.26 3.04 -3.33
N GLY A 138 11.91 2.10 -4.20
CA GLY A 138 12.83 1.15 -4.81
C GLY A 138 12.10 0.08 -5.61
N TRP A 139 12.86 -0.69 -6.38
CA TRP A 139 12.34 -1.82 -7.14
C TRP A 139 13.38 -2.94 -7.27
N ALA A 140 12.91 -4.17 -7.51
CA ALA A 140 13.72 -5.37 -7.65
C ALA A 140 13.33 -6.17 -8.90
N PRO A 141 14.30 -6.82 -9.56
CA PRO A 141 14.02 -7.90 -10.49
C PRO A 141 13.41 -9.09 -9.73
N VAL A 142 12.42 -9.74 -10.33
CA VAL A 142 11.84 -10.98 -9.80
C VAL A 142 11.44 -11.91 -10.95
N PRO A 143 11.30 -13.23 -10.71
CA PRO A 143 10.75 -14.14 -11.70
C PRO A 143 9.31 -13.82 -12.04
N ASP A 144 8.89 -14.27 -13.22
CA ASP A 144 7.53 -14.06 -13.72
C ASP A 144 6.45 -14.70 -12.84
N THR A 145 6.83 -15.73 -12.09
CA THR A 145 5.97 -16.43 -11.13
C THR A 145 5.78 -15.68 -9.81
N PHE A 146 6.55 -14.62 -9.56
CA PHE A 146 6.45 -13.87 -8.31
C PHE A 146 5.12 -13.13 -8.22
N ASN A 147 4.47 -13.24 -7.06
CA ASN A 147 3.26 -12.51 -6.75
C ASN A 147 3.39 -11.88 -5.36
N ALA A 148 3.36 -10.55 -5.27
CA ALA A 148 3.57 -9.87 -4.00
C ALA A 148 2.57 -10.31 -2.91
N ARG A 149 1.36 -10.75 -3.29
CA ARG A 149 0.35 -11.26 -2.36
C ARG A 149 0.60 -12.72 -2.00
N PHE A 150 0.68 -13.60 -2.99
CA PHE A 150 0.65 -15.05 -2.76
C PHE A 150 2.01 -15.63 -2.35
N THR A 151 3.12 -14.99 -2.76
CA THR A 151 4.47 -15.38 -2.33
C THR A 151 4.80 -14.85 -0.92
N CYS A 152 4.04 -13.88 -0.40
CA CYS A 152 4.29 -13.28 0.91
C CYS A 152 3.97 -14.27 2.06
N VAL A 153 4.94 -14.46 2.95
CA VAL A 153 4.86 -15.41 4.08
C VAL A 153 4.43 -14.74 5.38
N GLN A 154 4.69 -13.44 5.56
CA GLN A 154 4.30 -12.69 6.75
C GLN A 154 4.10 -11.21 6.41
N ARG A 155 3.14 -10.57 7.08
CA ARG A 155 2.88 -9.14 7.02
C ARG A 155 3.00 -8.58 8.43
N GLN A 156 3.57 -7.39 8.56
CA GLN A 156 3.74 -6.69 9.83
C GLN A 156 2.97 -5.38 9.83
N TYR A 157 2.22 -5.16 10.90
CA TYR A 157 1.60 -3.87 11.19
C TYR A 157 2.10 -3.35 12.53
N ARG A 158 2.09 -2.02 12.66
CA ARG A 158 2.18 -1.35 13.96
C ARG A 158 1.06 -0.37 14.16
N TYR A 159 0.53 -0.34 15.37
CA TYR A 159 -0.42 0.68 15.81
C TYR A 159 0.16 1.40 17.01
N TYR A 160 0.20 2.73 16.98
CA TYR A 160 0.78 3.54 18.05
C TYR A 160 -0.32 4.03 19.00
N PHE A 161 -0.01 4.05 20.29
CA PHE A 161 -0.91 4.50 21.34
C PHE A 161 -0.23 5.60 22.16
N HIS A 162 -1.04 6.56 22.55
CA HIS A 162 -0.77 7.42 23.69
C HIS A 162 -0.75 6.62 24.99
N LYS A 163 0.21 6.90 25.88
CA LYS A 163 0.33 6.19 27.16
C LYS A 163 -0.74 6.56 28.17
N GLU A 164 -1.27 7.78 28.08
CA GLU A 164 -2.22 8.31 29.06
C GLU A 164 -3.40 7.35 29.30
N GLY A 165 -3.55 6.91 30.55
CA GLY A 165 -4.64 6.02 30.96
C GLY A 165 -4.54 4.58 30.44
N LEU A 166 -3.38 4.15 29.93
CA LEU A 166 -3.16 2.77 29.48
C LEU A 166 -2.18 2.01 30.38
N ASN A 167 -2.63 0.87 30.91
CA ASN A 167 -1.81 -0.10 31.61
C ASN A 167 -1.21 -1.11 30.62
N ILE A 168 0.10 -1.06 30.41
CA ILE A 168 0.81 -1.92 29.45
C ILE A 168 0.73 -3.41 29.82
N ASN A 169 0.63 -3.76 31.10
CA ASN A 169 0.54 -5.16 31.52
C ASN A 169 -0.80 -5.75 31.07
N GLU A 170 -1.90 -5.02 31.28
CA GLU A 170 -3.23 -5.41 30.80
C GLU A 170 -3.28 -5.52 29.27
N MET A 171 -2.65 -4.56 28.57
CA MET A 171 -2.54 -4.58 27.12
C MET A 171 -1.79 -5.83 26.62
N ASN A 172 -0.67 -6.17 27.27
CA ASN A 172 0.13 -7.35 26.91
C ASN A 172 -0.55 -8.67 27.27
N GLU A 173 -1.31 -8.72 28.35
CA GLU A 173 -2.13 -9.87 28.69
C GLU A 173 -3.23 -10.09 27.63
N ALA A 174 -3.94 -9.03 27.23
CA ALA A 174 -4.93 -9.08 26.17
C ALA A 174 -4.30 -9.50 24.83
N ALA A 175 -3.16 -8.91 24.45
CA ALA A 175 -2.41 -9.27 23.25
C ALA A 175 -1.99 -10.75 23.25
N SER A 176 -1.54 -11.27 24.40
CA SER A 176 -1.15 -12.67 24.57
C SER A 176 -2.34 -13.63 24.44
N ARG A 177 -3.51 -13.28 25.00
CA ARG A 177 -4.75 -14.05 24.83
C ARG A 177 -5.16 -14.08 23.35
N ILE A 178 -5.16 -12.93 22.68
CA ILE A 178 -5.48 -12.79 21.25
C ILE A 178 -4.49 -13.58 20.37
N LYS A 179 -3.20 -13.56 20.69
CA LYS A 179 -2.16 -14.30 19.95
C LYS A 179 -2.43 -15.81 19.88
N ARG A 180 -3.00 -16.38 20.95
CA ARG A 180 -3.31 -17.81 21.07
C ARG A 180 -4.63 -18.20 20.40
N MET A 181 -5.41 -17.24 19.91
CA MET A 181 -6.65 -17.54 19.18
C MET A 181 -6.33 -18.16 17.83
N GLU A 182 -7.21 -19.06 17.38
CA GLU A 182 -7.12 -19.68 16.05
C GLU A 182 -8.24 -19.21 15.12
N ASN A 183 -9.33 -18.66 15.67
CA ASN A 183 -10.48 -18.15 14.93
C ASN A 183 -10.73 -16.67 15.24
N PHE A 184 -10.80 -15.86 14.19
CA PHE A 184 -10.93 -14.40 14.27
C PHE A 184 -12.24 -13.89 13.68
N TYR A 185 -13.32 -14.68 13.77
CA TYR A 185 -14.64 -14.32 13.25
C TYR A 185 -15.10 -12.94 13.73
N TYR A 186 -15.14 -12.71 15.04
CA TYR A 186 -15.55 -11.42 15.63
C TYR A 186 -14.56 -10.27 15.40
N PHE A 187 -13.32 -10.63 15.08
CA PHE A 187 -12.28 -9.69 14.67
C PHE A 187 -12.33 -9.39 13.17
N SER A 188 -13.34 -9.81 12.41
CA SER A 188 -13.44 -9.46 10.98
C SER A 188 -14.62 -8.54 10.70
N LYS A 189 -14.51 -7.76 9.64
CA LYS A 189 -15.69 -7.29 8.91
C LYS A 189 -16.14 -8.41 7.97
N HIS A 190 -17.41 -8.79 8.02
CA HIS A 190 -17.99 -9.86 7.20
C HIS A 190 -18.38 -9.33 5.81
N SER A 191 -17.37 -8.95 5.02
CA SER A 191 -17.57 -8.42 3.66
C SER A 191 -17.38 -9.47 2.55
N ASP A 192 -17.02 -10.69 2.91
CA ASP A 192 -16.73 -11.79 1.99
C ASP A 192 -17.41 -13.05 2.53
N GLU A 193 -18.35 -13.57 1.75
CA GLU A 193 -19.17 -14.73 2.10
C GLU A 193 -18.35 -16.03 2.18
N ASN A 194 -17.19 -16.08 1.49
CA ASN A 194 -16.30 -17.23 1.46
C ASN A 194 -15.10 -17.08 2.40
N ALA A 195 -15.12 -16.06 3.28
CA ALA A 195 -14.03 -15.81 4.20
C ALA A 195 -13.85 -16.97 5.19
N ARG A 196 -12.67 -17.57 5.18
CA ARG A 196 -12.18 -18.42 6.26
C ARG A 196 -11.62 -17.54 7.37
N TYR A 197 -12.11 -17.71 8.60
CA TYR A 197 -11.77 -16.86 9.74
C TYR A 197 -10.58 -17.37 10.56
N GLU A 198 -10.05 -18.54 10.20
CA GLU A 198 -8.89 -19.13 10.84
C GLU A 198 -7.65 -18.33 10.51
N ARG A 199 -6.97 -17.79 11.52
CA ARG A 199 -5.70 -17.08 11.37
C ARG A 199 -4.77 -17.48 12.50
N ARG A 200 -3.47 -17.42 12.22
CA ARG A 200 -2.42 -17.59 13.21
C ARG A 200 -1.59 -16.32 13.25
N LEU A 201 -1.47 -15.73 14.44
CA LEU A 201 -0.58 -14.60 14.68
C LEU A 201 0.81 -15.15 15.03
N ASP A 202 1.82 -14.72 14.29
CA ASP A 202 3.22 -15.02 14.60
C ASP A 202 3.68 -14.14 15.78
N GLU A 203 3.22 -12.88 15.79
CA GLU A 203 3.46 -11.94 16.87
C GLU A 203 2.21 -11.10 17.15
N CYS A 204 1.99 -10.78 18.43
CA CYS A 204 1.00 -9.81 18.90
C CYS A 204 1.43 -9.38 20.30
N ARG A 205 2.10 -8.22 20.39
CA ARG A 205 2.62 -7.69 21.66
C ARG A 205 2.60 -6.17 21.67
N VAL A 206 2.46 -5.57 22.84
CA VAL A 206 2.57 -4.13 23.03
C VAL A 206 3.94 -3.81 23.61
N VAL A 207 4.66 -2.93 22.93
CA VAL A 207 6.01 -2.52 23.26
C VAL A 207 5.99 -1.09 23.81
N ASP A 208 6.75 -0.87 24.87
CA ASP A 208 7.06 0.47 25.38
C ASP A 208 8.20 1.09 24.57
N ASP A 209 7.94 2.25 23.97
CA ASP A 209 8.90 3.04 23.19
C ASP A 209 9.09 4.45 23.76
N GLY A 210 9.31 4.54 25.08
CA GLY A 210 9.63 5.79 25.76
C GLY A 210 8.40 6.65 26.02
N ASP A 211 7.98 7.45 25.04
CA ASP A 211 6.84 8.38 25.19
C ASP A 211 5.51 7.75 24.74
N ILE A 212 5.58 6.64 24.00
CA ILE A 212 4.42 6.01 23.38
C ILE A 212 4.45 4.49 23.62
N TYR A 213 3.31 3.85 23.41
CA TYR A 213 3.26 2.41 23.21
C TYR A 213 3.03 2.11 21.73
N TYR A 214 3.46 0.93 21.27
CA TYR A 214 3.00 0.40 19.99
C TYR A 214 2.69 -1.09 20.03
N LEU A 215 1.62 -1.48 19.34
CA LEU A 215 1.34 -2.88 19.03
C LEU A 215 2.27 -3.31 17.88
N ASP A 216 3.05 -4.37 18.06
CA ASP A 216 3.71 -5.10 16.98
C ASP A 216 2.90 -6.37 16.70
N ILE A 217 2.30 -6.44 15.52
CA ILE A 217 1.46 -7.58 15.11
C ILE A 217 1.91 -8.12 13.76
N ARG A 218 2.11 -9.44 13.71
CA ARG A 218 2.64 -10.16 12.55
C ARG A 218 1.85 -11.42 12.31
N ALA A 219 1.51 -11.66 11.05
CA ALA A 219 0.82 -12.88 10.66
C ALA A 219 1.04 -13.15 9.18
N ARG A 220 0.81 -14.39 8.76
CA ARG A 220 0.72 -14.73 7.33
C ARG A 220 -0.33 -13.88 6.61
N ALA A 221 -1.52 -13.71 7.19
CA ALA A 221 -2.58 -12.91 6.59
C ALA A 221 -3.48 -12.30 7.68
N PHE A 222 -4.13 -11.20 7.34
CA PHE A 222 -5.11 -10.54 8.19
C PHE A 222 -6.47 -10.50 7.49
N LEU A 223 -7.56 -10.58 8.26
CA LEU A 223 -8.92 -10.37 7.77
C LEU A 223 -9.22 -8.87 7.63
N HIS A 224 -10.34 -8.54 6.98
CA HIS A 224 -10.77 -7.15 6.81
C HIS A 224 -11.05 -6.52 8.19
N ASN A 225 -10.45 -5.35 8.47
CA ASN A 225 -10.47 -4.64 9.76
C ASN A 225 -9.84 -5.39 10.95
N MET A 226 -9.20 -6.55 10.73
CA MET A 226 -8.73 -7.41 11.84
C MET A 226 -7.79 -6.72 12.80
N VAL A 227 -6.77 -6.06 12.27
CA VAL A 227 -5.79 -5.37 13.11
C VAL A 227 -6.46 -4.26 13.92
N ARG A 228 -7.36 -3.48 13.31
CA ARG A 228 -8.08 -2.38 14.00
C ARG A 228 -9.04 -2.87 15.09
N LYS A 229 -9.67 -4.03 14.88
CA LYS A 229 -10.51 -4.69 15.89
C LYS A 229 -9.68 -5.26 17.05
N ILE A 230 -8.49 -5.80 16.76
CA ILE A 230 -7.53 -6.24 17.78
C ILE A 230 -7.02 -5.05 18.60
N VAL A 231 -6.64 -3.96 17.94
CA VAL A 231 -6.22 -2.71 18.59
C VAL A 231 -7.31 -2.21 19.54
N TRP A 232 -8.57 -2.21 19.11
CA TRP A 232 -9.70 -1.78 19.95
C TRP A 232 -9.81 -2.58 21.23
N ALA A 233 -9.72 -3.91 21.11
CA ALA A 233 -9.77 -4.83 22.25
C ALA A 233 -8.61 -4.61 23.22
N ILE A 234 -7.38 -4.50 22.71
CA ILE A 234 -6.18 -4.23 23.51
C ILE A 234 -6.27 -2.88 24.22
N GLN A 235 -6.77 -1.85 23.52
CA GLN A 235 -6.93 -0.52 24.08
C GLN A 235 -7.99 -0.49 25.19
N LYS A 236 -9.09 -1.23 25.05
CA LYS A 236 -10.10 -1.41 26.11
C LYS A 236 -9.51 -2.08 27.34
N SER A 237 -8.79 -3.19 27.16
CA SER A 237 -8.08 -3.85 28.27
C SER A 237 -7.07 -2.93 28.94
N GLY A 238 -6.29 -2.16 28.18
CA GLY A 238 -5.34 -1.19 28.72
C GLY A 238 -5.98 -0.13 29.62
N ARG A 239 -7.25 0.22 29.37
CA ARG A 239 -8.03 1.15 30.22
C ARG A 239 -8.70 0.47 31.43
N GLY A 240 -8.52 -0.83 31.61
CA GLY A 240 -9.23 -1.61 32.62
C GLY A 240 -10.72 -1.81 32.30
N GLU A 241 -11.13 -1.60 31.04
CA GLU A 241 -12.53 -1.70 30.62
C GLU A 241 -12.85 -3.13 30.16
N ALA A 242 -13.91 -3.71 30.70
CA ALA A 242 -14.44 -4.98 30.21
C ALA A 242 -15.12 -4.79 28.84
N TYR A 243 -15.02 -5.80 27.97
CA TYR A 243 -15.75 -5.86 26.70
C TYR A 243 -16.20 -7.28 26.37
N ASP A 244 -17.31 -7.38 25.64
CA ASP A 244 -17.77 -8.64 25.05
C ASP A 244 -17.09 -8.84 23.70
N ILE A 245 -16.42 -9.99 23.53
CA ILE A 245 -15.73 -10.37 22.29
C ILE A 245 -16.69 -10.41 21.09
N GLN A 246 -17.98 -10.70 21.31
CA GLN A 246 -18.97 -10.75 20.24
C GLN A 246 -19.36 -9.35 19.73
N ARG A 247 -19.03 -8.30 20.49
CA ARG A 247 -19.37 -6.89 20.22
C ARG A 247 -18.12 -6.01 20.12
N ILE A 248 -17.06 -6.55 19.52
CA ILE A 248 -15.81 -5.81 19.30
C ILE A 248 -16.03 -4.61 18.35
N GLY A 249 -15.68 -3.42 18.87
CA GLY A 249 -15.60 -2.19 18.09
C GLY A 249 -14.42 -2.18 17.12
N THR A 250 -14.16 -1.05 16.46
CA THR A 250 -13.04 -0.92 15.50
C THR A 250 -12.33 0.39 15.81
N SER A 251 -11.04 0.33 16.12
CA SER A 251 -10.25 1.54 16.36
C SER A 251 -10.09 2.35 15.08
N GLU A 252 -9.76 3.63 15.22
CA GLU A 252 -9.46 4.50 14.08
C GLU A 252 -8.36 3.91 13.18
N PRO A 253 -8.36 4.18 11.87
CA PRO A 253 -7.32 3.68 10.97
C PRO A 253 -5.99 4.38 11.21
N HIS A 254 -5.99 5.60 11.74
CA HIS A 254 -4.79 6.28 12.22
C HIS A 254 -4.60 6.01 13.72
N PRO A 255 -3.37 5.76 14.22
CA PRO A 255 -2.07 5.69 13.52
C PRO A 255 -1.65 4.24 13.15
N LEU A 256 -2.51 3.46 12.48
CA LEU A 256 -2.13 2.14 11.97
C LEU A 256 -1.19 2.26 10.76
N VAL A 257 -0.12 1.48 10.77
CA VAL A 257 0.89 1.46 9.70
C VAL A 257 1.20 0.04 9.25
N PHE A 258 1.18 -0.22 7.95
CA PHE A 258 1.77 -1.41 7.34
C PHE A 258 3.30 -1.24 7.29
N CYS A 259 4.00 -2.00 8.12
CA CYS A 259 5.45 -1.87 8.29
C CYS A 259 6.25 -2.69 7.30
N GLY A 260 5.70 -3.80 6.79
CA GLY A 260 6.43 -4.62 5.82
C GLY A 260 5.79 -5.97 5.50
N ALA A 261 6.31 -6.58 4.45
CA ALA A 261 6.02 -7.93 4.02
C ALA A 261 7.32 -8.74 3.98
N VAL A 262 7.27 -9.96 4.48
CA VAL A 262 8.36 -10.94 4.42
C VAL A 262 8.03 -11.95 3.33
N TYR A 263 9.06 -12.34 2.59
CA TYR A 263 9.02 -13.33 1.51
C TYR A 263 9.99 -14.47 1.86
N PRO A 264 9.94 -15.62 1.15
CA PRO A 264 10.90 -16.72 1.31
C PRO A 264 12.36 -16.25 1.29
N HIS A 265 13.27 -17.05 1.84
CA HIS A 265 14.67 -16.61 2.06
C HIS A 265 15.37 -16.19 0.75
N GLU A 266 15.06 -16.88 -0.35
CA GLU A 266 15.53 -16.58 -1.71
C GLU A 266 15.11 -15.17 -2.17
N LEU A 267 14.09 -14.61 -1.52
CA LEU A 267 13.47 -13.32 -1.78
C LEU A 267 13.75 -12.28 -0.69
N SER A 268 14.64 -12.57 0.25
CA SER A 268 14.98 -11.66 1.35
C SER A 268 15.55 -10.31 0.87
N PHE A 269 16.12 -10.25 -0.33
CA PHE A 269 16.56 -9.01 -0.96
C PHE A 269 15.41 -8.04 -1.26
N ILE A 270 14.16 -8.50 -1.40
CA ILE A 270 12.99 -7.62 -1.54
C ILE A 270 12.80 -6.75 -0.29
N SER A 271 13.11 -7.31 0.89
CA SER A 271 13.13 -6.55 2.15
C SER A 271 14.28 -5.55 2.19
N ASN A 272 15.41 -5.90 1.56
CA ASN A 272 16.65 -5.12 1.44
C ASN A 272 16.80 -4.41 0.08
N LEU A 273 15.68 -4.01 -0.53
CA LEU A 273 15.72 -3.21 -1.74
C LEU A 273 16.59 -1.97 -1.49
N ARG A 274 17.64 -1.82 -2.30
CA ARG A 274 18.55 -0.67 -2.25
C ARG A 274 17.74 0.59 -2.51
N CYS A 275 17.21 1.14 -1.44
CA CYS A 275 16.71 2.49 -1.39
C CYS A 275 17.94 3.39 -1.37
N PHE A 276 17.95 4.44 -2.18
CA PHE A 276 18.88 5.54 -1.96
C PHE A 276 18.75 5.98 -0.49
N SER A 277 19.84 5.86 0.26
CA SER A 277 19.90 6.08 1.71
C SER A 277 19.32 7.43 2.11
N GLU A 278 19.47 8.45 1.27
CA GLU A 278 18.93 9.81 1.48
C GLU A 278 17.40 9.87 1.47
N PHE A 279 16.72 9.12 0.61
CA PHE A 279 15.25 9.13 0.54
C PHE A 279 14.63 8.28 1.65
N ARG A 280 15.23 7.12 1.98
CA ARG A 280 14.88 6.35 3.17
C ARG A 280 14.99 7.22 4.42
N TYR A 281 16.10 7.93 4.57
CA TYR A 281 16.34 8.83 5.70
C TYR A 281 15.33 9.98 5.74
N LYS A 282 14.95 10.53 4.58
CA LYS A 282 13.91 11.56 4.47
C LYS A 282 12.50 11.02 4.77
N MET A 283 12.14 9.81 4.37
CA MET A 283 10.84 9.19 4.67
C MET A 283 10.74 8.71 6.14
N GLU A 284 11.80 8.08 6.65
CA GLU A 284 11.93 7.68 8.05
C GLU A 284 12.01 8.92 8.98
N ARG A 285 12.62 10.05 8.56
CA ARG A 285 12.51 11.34 9.29
C ARG A 285 11.18 12.06 9.07
N ASP A 286 10.74 12.27 7.84
CA ASP A 286 9.67 13.22 7.54
C ASP A 286 8.27 12.60 7.57
N GLN A 287 8.12 11.27 7.63
CA GLN A 287 6.79 10.67 7.85
C GLN A 287 6.76 9.76 9.08
N ILE A 288 7.81 9.00 9.37
CA ILE A 288 7.84 8.21 10.62
C ILE A 288 8.19 9.13 11.78
N ASN A 289 9.31 9.87 11.75
CA ASN A 289 9.55 10.86 12.82
C ASN A 289 8.57 12.02 12.74
N TYR A 290 8.08 12.52 11.60
CA TYR A 290 7.04 13.56 11.65
C TYR A 290 5.69 13.06 12.20
N LYS A 291 5.22 11.85 11.86
CA LYS A 291 3.95 11.32 12.44
C LYS A 291 4.13 10.88 13.90
N ILE A 292 5.27 10.28 14.25
CA ILE A 292 5.61 9.93 15.63
C ILE A 292 5.91 11.18 16.46
N SER A 293 6.70 12.13 15.96
CA SER A 293 7.01 13.41 16.61
C SER A 293 5.81 14.34 16.65
N ARG A 294 4.93 14.37 15.66
CA ARG A 294 3.68 15.14 15.74
C ARG A 294 2.75 14.56 16.80
N TYR A 295 2.62 13.23 16.87
CA TYR A 295 1.86 12.58 17.93
C TYR A 295 2.51 12.78 19.32
N ARG A 296 3.86 12.73 19.41
CA ARG A 296 4.62 13.10 20.61
C ARG A 296 4.46 14.59 20.97
N LEU A 297 4.46 15.49 19.99
CA LEU A 297 4.30 16.94 20.16
C LEU A 297 2.87 17.33 20.54
N GLU A 298 1.86 16.76 19.88
CA GLU A 298 0.44 16.93 20.21
C GLU A 298 0.18 16.49 21.66
N HIS A 299 0.79 15.40 22.10
CA HIS A 299 0.74 14.96 23.50
C HIS A 299 1.45 15.87 24.49
N LEU A 300 2.67 16.30 24.19
CA LEU A 300 3.36 17.29 25.02
C LEU A 300 2.53 18.58 25.11
N THR A 301 1.93 19.06 24.02
CA THR A 301 1.09 20.26 24.04
C THR A 301 -0.18 20.11 24.85
N ASP A 302 -0.79 18.92 24.86
CA ASP A 302 -1.97 18.63 25.70
C ASP A 302 -1.59 18.56 27.19
N GLU A 303 -0.45 17.97 27.54
CA GLU A 303 0.10 17.96 28.90
C GLU A 303 0.43 19.38 29.40
N PHE A 304 1.14 20.19 28.60
CA PHE A 304 1.44 21.60 28.92
C PHE A 304 0.16 22.45 29.08
N SER A 305 -0.90 22.17 28.30
CA SER A 305 -2.17 22.86 28.40
C SER A 305 -2.95 22.48 29.68
N LYS A 306 -2.88 21.21 30.11
CA LYS A 306 -3.45 20.74 31.39
C LYS A 306 -2.72 21.37 32.60
N GLU A 307 -1.38 21.47 32.56
CA GLU A 307 -0.60 22.09 33.64
C GLU A 307 -0.82 23.60 33.77
N THR A 308 -0.89 24.31 32.64
CA THR A 308 -1.14 25.76 32.62
C THR A 308 -2.59 26.12 32.93
N GLY A 309 -3.54 25.26 32.60
CA GLY A 309 -4.95 25.39 33.00
C GLY A 309 -5.20 25.19 34.50
N SER A 310 -4.41 24.34 35.16
CA SER A 310 -4.48 24.11 36.60
C SER A 310 -3.87 25.27 37.42
N LYS A 311 -2.83 25.93 36.89
CA LYS A 311 -2.20 27.12 37.54
C LYS A 311 -3.00 28.42 37.42
N LYS A 312 -4.05 28.48 36.59
CA LYS A 312 -4.95 29.65 36.48
C LYS A 312 -6.19 29.58 37.37
N ARG A 313 -6.36 28.51 38.15
CA ARG A 313 -7.48 28.29 39.08
C ARG A 313 -7.07 28.27 40.56
N GLN A 314 -5.87 28.74 40.87
CA GLN A 314 -5.45 29.08 42.24
C GLN A 314 -5.27 30.58 42.38
#